data_AF-A0A1W1ZNJ1-F1
#
_entry.id   AF-A0A1W1ZNJ1-F1
#
_cell.length_a   1.000
_cell.length_b   1.000
_cell.length_c   1.000
_cell.angle_alpha   90.00
_cell.angle_beta   90.00
_cell.angle_gamma   90.00
#
_symmetry.space_group_name_H-M   'P 1'
#
loop_
_entity.id
_entity.type
_entity.pdbx_description
1 polymer ?
#
loop_
_entity_poly.entity_id
_entity_poly.type
_entity_poly.pdbx_seq_one_letter_code
_entity_poly.pdbx_strand_id
1 'polypeptide(L)'
;MTTDKKPPMPASATGIGARPRRRTFLDRHGMIERNATLLLILSFLVVSIGGLVQIVPLFYLDNTIEKVEGMRPYTPLELTGRDIYIREGCYVCHSQMIRPMRDEVERYGHYSLAAESMYDHPFQWGSKRTGPDLARVGGRYSDVWHVDHLRDPQSVVPESVMPKYGYLEAKLLEGEYVSDLLRTHAFVGVPYTDEMIAEARRDFAAQADPDSDYDGLLERYGDKVPISNFDGQPGISEADALIAYLQMLGTLVDFSTFTPDASR
;
A
#
# COMPACT_ATOMS: atom_id res chain seq x y z
N MET A 1 -39.82 -75.74 68.12
CA MET A 1 -38.97 -76.04 66.94
C MET A 1 -39.72 -75.64 65.69
N THR A 2 -39.54 -74.40 65.25
CA THR A 2 -39.88 -73.94 63.89
C THR A 2 -38.86 -72.85 63.59
N THR A 3 -37.87 -73.22 62.79
CA THR A 3 -36.69 -72.43 62.48
C THR A 3 -37.05 -71.27 61.56
N ASP A 4 -36.81 -70.06 62.06
CA ASP A 4 -36.93 -68.80 61.35
C ASP A 4 -35.84 -68.71 60.26
N LYS A 5 -36.22 -68.94 59.00
CA LYS A 5 -35.30 -68.82 57.85
C LYS A 5 -35.39 -67.40 57.30
N LYS A 6 -34.53 -66.52 57.83
CA LYS A 6 -34.27 -65.19 57.28
C LYS A 6 -33.80 -65.33 55.81
N PRO A 7 -34.42 -64.63 54.83
CA PRO A 7 -33.94 -64.66 53.45
C PRO A 7 -32.52 -64.06 53.37
N PRO A 8 -31.64 -64.59 52.51
CA PRO A 8 -30.31 -64.03 52.34
C PRO A 8 -30.41 -62.58 51.85
N MET A 9 -29.69 -61.68 52.52
CA MET A 9 -29.50 -60.29 52.09
C MET A 9 -28.99 -60.29 50.64
N PRO A 10 -29.51 -59.43 49.75
CA PRO A 10 -28.97 -59.31 48.40
C PRO A 10 -27.49 -58.95 48.49
N ALA A 11 -26.67 -59.68 47.74
CA ALA A 11 -25.25 -59.41 47.58
C ALA A 11 -25.07 -57.93 47.22
N SER A 12 -24.13 -57.30 47.92
CA SER A 12 -23.69 -55.91 47.79
C SER A 12 -24.09 -55.23 46.48
N ALA A 13 -24.91 -54.19 46.59
CA ALA A 13 -25.07 -53.17 45.56
C ALA A 13 -23.76 -52.37 45.42
N THR A 14 -22.69 -53.00 44.91
CA THR A 14 -21.44 -52.34 44.48
C THR A 14 -21.30 -52.34 42.96
N GLY A 15 -22.31 -52.81 42.23
CA GLY A 15 -22.48 -52.48 40.83
C GLY A 15 -22.96 -51.04 40.69
N ILE A 16 -22.05 -50.07 40.81
CA ILE A 16 -22.27 -48.77 40.15
C ILE A 16 -22.31 -49.10 38.66
N GLY A 17 -23.49 -49.46 38.15
CA GLY A 17 -23.74 -49.56 36.72
C GLY A 17 -23.30 -48.23 36.13
N ALA A 18 -22.28 -48.29 35.27
CA ALA A 18 -21.69 -47.10 34.69
C ALA A 18 -22.82 -46.28 34.07
N ARG A 19 -23.14 -45.12 34.68
CA ARG A 19 -24.08 -44.17 34.07
C ARG A 19 -23.57 -43.91 32.66
N PRO A 20 -24.40 -43.96 31.61
CA PRO A 20 -23.93 -43.69 30.26
C PRO A 20 -23.30 -42.30 30.24
N ARG A 21 -21.96 -42.25 30.15
CA ARG A 21 -21.23 -40.98 30.04
C ARG A 21 -21.67 -40.36 28.71
N ARG A 22 -22.48 -39.32 28.77
CA ARG A 22 -22.68 -38.44 27.62
C ARG A 22 -21.29 -37.91 27.25
N ARG A 23 -20.77 -38.35 26.10
CA ARG A 23 -19.49 -37.85 25.57
C ARG A 23 -19.53 -36.34 25.57
N THR A 24 -18.70 -35.75 26.42
CA THR A 24 -18.61 -34.30 26.55
C THR A 24 -17.89 -33.73 25.34
N PHE A 25 -17.96 -32.41 25.15
CA PHE A 25 -17.22 -31.73 24.10
C PHE A 25 -15.71 -31.99 24.20
N LEU A 26 -15.18 -32.03 25.43
CA LEU A 26 -13.78 -32.31 25.73
C LEU A 26 -13.37 -33.75 25.35
N ASP A 27 -14.25 -34.74 25.55
CA ASP A 27 -13.99 -36.12 25.13
C ASP A 27 -13.89 -36.25 23.60
N ARG A 28 -14.58 -35.37 22.85
CA ARG A 28 -14.50 -35.33 21.38
C ARG A 28 -13.28 -34.53 20.89
N HIS A 29 -12.83 -33.55 21.65
CA HIS A 29 -11.63 -32.77 21.36
C HIS A 29 -10.38 -33.65 21.35
N GLY A 30 -10.29 -34.63 22.24
CA GLY A 30 -9.18 -35.59 22.26
C GLY A 30 -9.01 -36.42 20.97
N MET A 31 -10.03 -36.52 20.11
CA MET A 31 -9.89 -37.15 18.78
C MET A 31 -9.15 -36.25 17.78
N ILE A 32 -9.30 -34.93 17.93
CA ILE A 32 -8.62 -33.91 17.11
C ILE A 32 -7.15 -33.81 17.54
N GLU A 33 -6.89 -33.73 18.85
CA GLU A 33 -5.51 -33.64 19.38
C GLU A 33 -4.63 -34.84 19.02
N ARG A 34 -5.22 -36.03 18.90
CA ARG A 34 -4.49 -37.27 18.57
C ARG A 34 -4.27 -37.48 17.07
N ASN A 35 -4.95 -36.71 16.22
CA ASN A 35 -4.87 -36.83 14.77
C ASN A 35 -4.28 -35.54 14.17
N ALA A 36 -2.98 -35.57 13.87
CA ALA A 36 -2.26 -34.43 13.31
C ALA A 36 -2.89 -33.90 12.00
N THR A 37 -3.37 -34.78 11.12
CA THR A 37 -4.03 -34.40 9.87
C THR A 37 -5.33 -33.65 10.13
N LEU A 38 -6.15 -34.15 11.06
CA LEU A 38 -7.42 -33.51 11.42
C LEU A 38 -7.19 -32.15 12.07
N LEU A 39 -6.21 -32.04 12.97
CA LEU A 39 -5.84 -30.78 13.58
C LEU A 39 -5.37 -29.76 12.54
N LEU A 40 -4.48 -30.17 11.61
CA LEU A 40 -3.96 -29.29 10.55
C LEU A 40 -5.08 -28.77 9.64
N ILE A 41 -6.00 -29.63 9.20
CA ILE A 41 -7.13 -29.22 8.36
C ILE A 41 -8.04 -28.23 9.09
N LEU A 42 -8.39 -28.51 10.34
CA LEU A 42 -9.26 -27.63 11.12
C LEU A 42 -8.59 -26.28 11.42
N SER A 43 -7.31 -26.27 11.77
CA SER A 43 -6.54 -25.03 11.96
C SER A 43 -6.44 -24.20 10.69
N PHE A 44 -6.18 -24.84 9.54
CA PHE A 44 -6.16 -24.17 8.24
C PHE A 44 -7.51 -23.51 7.95
N LEU A 45 -8.63 -24.25 8.09
CA LEU A 45 -9.97 -23.71 7.87
C LEU A 45 -10.27 -22.49 8.76
N VAL A 46 -9.91 -22.55 10.04
CA VAL A 46 -10.15 -21.45 10.98
C VAL A 46 -9.34 -20.21 10.60
N VAL A 47 -8.07 -20.36 10.25
CA VAL A 47 -7.22 -19.23 9.84
C VAL A 47 -7.68 -18.63 8.51
N SER A 48 -8.11 -19.46 7.55
CA SER A 48 -8.57 -19.00 6.23
C SER A 48 -9.82 -18.13 6.30
N ILE A 49 -10.73 -18.37 7.27
CA ILE A 49 -11.97 -17.57 7.40
C ILE A 49 -11.67 -16.08 7.55
N GLY A 50 -10.67 -15.70 8.36
CA GLY A 50 -10.32 -14.30 8.57
C GLY A 50 -9.87 -13.62 7.27
N GLY A 51 -8.98 -14.27 6.52
CA GLY A 51 -8.52 -13.78 5.22
C GLY A 51 -9.66 -13.70 4.19
N LEU A 52 -10.52 -14.72 4.13
CA LEU A 52 -11.65 -14.73 3.20
C LEU A 52 -12.64 -13.58 3.48
N VAL A 53 -12.96 -13.32 4.75
CA VAL A 53 -13.92 -12.27 5.11
C VAL A 53 -13.35 -10.86 4.93
N GLN A 54 -12.05 -10.66 5.13
CA GLN A 54 -11.43 -9.33 5.05
C GLN A 54 -10.93 -8.96 3.65
N ILE A 55 -10.38 -9.92 2.89
CA ILE A 55 -9.69 -9.65 1.61
C ILE A 55 -10.64 -9.83 0.43
N VAL A 56 -11.40 -10.94 0.38
CA VAL A 56 -12.19 -11.29 -0.81
C VAL A 56 -13.24 -10.23 -1.15
N PRO A 57 -14.02 -9.66 -0.19
CA PRO A 57 -15.00 -8.64 -0.52
C PRO A 57 -14.39 -7.38 -1.15
N LEU A 58 -13.15 -7.02 -0.82
CA LEU A 58 -12.49 -5.83 -1.36
C LEU A 58 -12.25 -5.91 -2.88
N PHE A 59 -12.20 -7.12 -3.46
CA PHE A 59 -12.10 -7.29 -4.92
C PHE A 59 -13.41 -7.02 -5.67
N TYR A 60 -14.56 -7.02 -4.98
CA TYR A 60 -15.89 -6.92 -5.60
C TYR A 60 -16.68 -5.68 -5.18
N LEU A 61 -16.20 -4.96 -4.17
CA LEU A 61 -16.89 -3.80 -3.60
C LEU A 61 -16.44 -2.50 -4.25
N ASP A 62 -17.08 -2.14 -5.37
CA ASP A 62 -16.82 -0.89 -6.11
C ASP A 62 -17.08 0.37 -5.27
N ASN A 63 -17.89 0.27 -4.20
CA ASN A 63 -18.17 1.37 -3.28
C ASN A 63 -17.00 1.67 -2.31
N THR A 64 -15.94 0.86 -2.30
CA THR A 64 -14.74 1.15 -1.50
C THR A 64 -13.81 2.15 -2.18
N ILE A 65 -13.97 2.38 -3.48
CA ILE A 65 -13.18 3.32 -4.26
C ILE A 65 -14.04 4.53 -4.57
N GLU A 66 -13.63 5.70 -4.08
CA GLU A 66 -14.30 6.95 -4.39
C GLU A 66 -14.19 7.27 -5.90
N LYS A 67 -15.28 7.78 -6.48
CA LYS A 67 -15.22 8.29 -7.85
C LYS A 67 -14.53 9.64 -7.83
N VAL A 68 -13.35 9.70 -8.43
CA VAL A 68 -12.54 10.92 -8.55
C VAL A 68 -12.28 11.21 -10.03
N GLU A 69 -12.34 12.48 -10.39
CA GLU A 69 -11.92 12.94 -11.72
C GLU A 69 -10.43 13.30 -11.68
N GLY A 70 -9.74 13.05 -12.80
CA GLY A 70 -8.33 13.44 -12.98
C GLY A 70 -7.29 12.39 -12.59
N MET A 71 -7.68 11.24 -12.02
CA MET A 71 -6.73 10.15 -11.78
C MET A 71 -6.20 9.57 -13.09
N ARG A 72 -4.87 9.58 -13.21
CA ARG A 72 -4.10 9.01 -14.32
C ARG A 72 -3.05 8.03 -13.79
N PRO A 73 -2.55 7.11 -14.63
CA PRO A 73 -1.35 6.38 -14.30
C PRO A 73 -0.14 7.32 -14.17
N TYR A 74 0.88 6.86 -13.43
CA TYR A 74 2.15 7.56 -13.32
C TYR A 74 2.83 7.66 -14.69
N THR A 75 3.57 8.73 -14.92
CA THR A 75 4.46 8.78 -16.08
C THR A 75 5.63 7.80 -15.88
N PRO A 76 6.39 7.48 -16.93
CA PRO A 76 7.57 6.60 -16.80
C PRO A 76 8.61 7.11 -15.80
N LEU A 77 8.86 8.43 -15.74
CA LEU A 77 9.83 9.02 -14.81
C LEU A 77 9.29 9.01 -13.37
N GLU A 78 8.02 9.38 -13.16
CA GLU A 78 7.36 9.29 -11.84
C GLU A 78 7.36 7.87 -11.30
N LEU A 79 7.08 6.87 -12.15
CA LEU A 79 7.05 5.47 -11.74
C LEU A 79 8.46 4.95 -11.41
N THR A 80 9.47 5.36 -12.16
CA THR A 80 10.88 5.07 -11.83
C THR A 80 11.28 5.73 -10.51
N GLY A 81 10.85 6.97 -10.27
CA GLY A 81 11.05 7.69 -9.02
C GLY A 81 10.41 7.02 -7.82
N ARG A 82 9.23 6.44 -8.02
CA ARG A 82 8.54 5.63 -7.02
C ARG A 82 9.31 4.37 -6.67
N ASP A 83 9.91 3.69 -7.65
CA ASP A 83 10.76 2.52 -7.39
C ASP A 83 12.02 2.90 -6.62
N ILE A 84 12.60 4.08 -6.88
CA ILE A 84 13.69 4.64 -6.09
C ILE A 84 13.22 4.96 -4.66
N TYR A 85 12.05 5.59 -4.49
CA TYR A 85 11.46 5.84 -3.17
C TYR A 85 11.30 4.55 -2.34
N ILE A 86 10.91 3.45 -2.99
CA ILE A 86 10.80 2.12 -2.38
C ILE A 86 12.20 1.57 -2.07
N ARG A 87 13.14 1.62 -3.02
CA ARG A 87 14.52 1.12 -2.86
C ARG A 87 15.23 1.80 -1.68
N GLU A 88 15.02 3.10 -1.53
CA GLU A 88 15.64 3.91 -0.47
C GLU A 88 14.95 3.77 0.89
N GLY A 89 13.83 3.05 0.95
CA GLY A 89 13.12 2.81 2.20
C GLY A 89 12.47 4.07 2.78
N CYS A 90 12.14 5.07 1.94
CA CYS A 90 11.51 6.31 2.39
C CYS A 90 10.21 6.05 3.19
N TYR A 91 9.48 5.00 2.83
CA TYR A 91 8.27 4.52 3.52
C TYR A 91 8.48 4.11 4.99
N VAL A 92 9.72 3.89 5.43
CA VAL A 92 10.04 3.57 6.83
C VAL A 92 9.89 4.80 7.73
N CYS A 93 10.03 6.00 7.15
CA CYS A 93 9.98 7.27 7.86
C CYS A 93 8.78 8.13 7.47
N HIS A 94 8.30 8.01 6.23
CA HIS A 94 7.24 8.83 5.68
C HIS A 94 6.01 8.00 5.35
N SER A 95 4.83 8.54 5.67
CA SER A 95 3.57 7.97 5.22
C SER A 95 3.02 8.71 4.02
N GLN A 96 2.21 8.02 3.23
CA GLN A 96 1.39 8.62 2.17
C GLN A 96 -0.08 8.24 2.40
N MET A 97 -0.63 8.63 3.56
CA MET A 97 -2.03 8.40 3.91
C MET A 97 -2.46 9.40 4.99
N ILE A 98 -3.15 10.45 4.57
CA ILE A 98 -3.67 11.48 5.46
C ILE A 98 -4.99 11.00 6.05
N ARG A 99 -5.09 11.00 7.38
CA ARG A 99 -6.30 10.54 8.10
C ARG A 99 -7.38 11.64 8.11
N PRO A 100 -8.67 11.28 8.19
CA PRO A 100 -9.78 12.24 8.20
C PRO A 100 -9.96 12.91 9.57
N MET A 101 -8.88 13.50 10.11
CA MET A 101 -8.87 14.26 11.34
C MET A 101 -8.56 15.71 11.01
N ARG A 102 -9.25 16.66 11.64
CA ARG A 102 -9.04 18.09 11.39
C ARG A 102 -7.57 18.51 11.48
N ASP A 103 -6.85 18.08 12.51
CA ASP A 103 -5.42 18.43 12.68
C ASP A 103 -4.53 17.89 11.54
N GLU A 104 -4.87 16.72 10.98
CA GLU A 104 -4.14 16.21 9.81
C GLU A 104 -4.47 16.99 8.55
N VAL A 105 -5.73 17.39 8.40
CA VAL A 105 -6.17 18.16 7.24
C VAL A 105 -5.54 19.55 7.22
N GLU A 106 -5.47 20.23 8.35
CA GLU A 106 -4.80 21.53 8.46
C GLU A 106 -3.29 21.43 8.17
N ARG A 107 -2.65 20.30 8.55
CA ARG A 107 -1.21 20.09 8.36
C ARG A 107 -0.85 19.64 6.94
N TYR A 108 -1.58 18.67 6.40
CA TYR A 108 -1.23 17.93 5.19
C TYR A 108 -2.20 18.16 4.04
N GLY A 109 -3.33 18.82 4.23
CA GLY A 109 -4.36 19.01 3.21
C GLY A 109 -5.43 17.92 3.23
N HIS A 110 -6.25 17.85 2.17
CA HIS A 110 -7.38 16.91 2.13
C HIS A 110 -6.95 15.47 2.46
N TYR A 111 -7.76 14.78 3.28
CA TYR A 111 -7.51 13.39 3.64
C TYR A 111 -7.41 12.50 2.40
N SER A 112 -6.63 11.43 2.50
CA SER A 112 -6.38 10.54 1.36
C SER A 112 -7.63 9.74 1.02
N LEU A 113 -7.94 9.65 -0.27
CA LEU A 113 -9.02 8.81 -0.80
C LEU A 113 -8.45 7.47 -1.28
N ALA A 114 -9.26 6.40 -1.25
CA ALA A 114 -8.80 5.08 -1.70
C ALA A 114 -8.43 5.08 -3.19
N ALA A 115 -9.11 5.91 -3.97
CA ALA A 115 -8.87 6.06 -5.40
C ALA A 115 -7.46 6.58 -5.74
N GLU A 116 -6.80 7.31 -4.85
CA GLU A 116 -5.46 7.85 -5.11
C GLU A 116 -4.38 6.76 -5.16
N SER A 117 -4.58 5.67 -4.43
CA SER A 117 -3.65 4.54 -4.38
C SER A 117 -4.07 3.39 -5.29
N MET A 118 -5.05 3.58 -6.18
CA MET A 118 -5.57 2.49 -7.03
C MET A 118 -4.52 1.94 -8.01
N TYR A 119 -3.50 2.74 -8.37
CA TYR A 119 -2.40 2.33 -9.26
C TYR A 119 -1.10 2.03 -8.51
N ASP A 120 -1.12 2.06 -7.17
CA ASP A 120 0.06 1.77 -6.37
C ASP A 120 0.28 0.26 -6.20
N HIS A 121 1.25 -0.26 -6.93
CA HIS A 121 1.71 -1.63 -6.79
C HIS A 121 3.18 -1.65 -6.33
N PRO A 122 3.48 -1.87 -5.02
CA PRO A 122 2.57 -1.96 -3.87
C PRO A 122 2.16 -0.58 -3.28
N PHE A 123 1.06 -0.54 -2.52
CA PHE A 123 0.62 0.69 -1.83
C PHE A 123 1.74 1.33 -0.97
N GLN A 124 1.78 2.67 -0.91
CA GLN A 124 2.81 3.43 -0.15
C GLN A 124 2.28 4.05 1.15
N TRP A 125 1.15 3.56 1.66
CA TRP A 125 0.64 4.01 2.96
C TRP A 125 1.66 3.66 4.04
N GLY A 126 2.05 4.66 4.83
CA GLY A 126 3.04 4.47 5.87
C GLY A 126 2.45 3.84 7.12
N SER A 127 3.29 3.14 7.87
CA SER A 127 2.98 2.63 9.21
C SER A 127 3.63 3.46 10.32
N LYS A 128 4.52 4.40 9.96
CA LYS A 128 5.27 5.26 10.87
C LYS A 128 5.45 6.66 10.26
N ARG A 129 5.58 7.67 11.13
CA ARG A 129 5.91 9.04 10.78
C ARG A 129 7.09 9.50 11.63
N THR A 130 8.31 9.20 11.17
CA THR A 130 9.53 9.84 11.67
C THR A 130 9.67 11.21 10.99
N GLY A 131 9.41 11.27 9.69
CA GLY A 131 9.20 12.49 8.93
C GLY A 131 7.71 12.77 8.69
N PRO A 132 7.37 13.92 8.08
CA PRO A 132 5.99 14.29 7.77
C PRO A 132 5.34 13.35 6.73
N ASP A 133 4.01 13.39 6.63
CA ASP A 133 3.27 12.72 5.56
C ASP A 133 3.55 13.39 4.20
N LEU A 134 3.68 12.59 3.14
CA LEU A 134 4.04 13.04 1.79
C LEU A 134 2.89 12.95 0.77
N ALA A 135 1.69 12.50 1.15
CA ALA A 135 0.57 12.27 0.21
C ALA A 135 0.11 13.53 -0.57
N ARG A 136 0.57 14.71 -0.15
CA ARG A 136 0.21 16.02 -0.70
C ARG A 136 1.42 16.95 -0.82
N VAL A 137 2.61 16.41 -1.03
CA VAL A 137 3.84 17.22 -1.12
C VAL A 137 3.99 17.90 -2.48
N GLY A 138 3.29 17.43 -3.52
CA GLY A 138 3.34 18.01 -4.86
C GLY A 138 3.04 19.50 -4.86
N GLY A 139 3.96 20.29 -5.42
CA GLY A 139 3.86 21.75 -5.49
C GLY A 139 4.02 22.50 -4.16
N ARG A 140 4.26 21.82 -3.03
CA ARG A 140 4.51 22.50 -1.73
C ARG A 140 5.92 23.07 -1.63
N TYR A 141 6.88 22.42 -2.27
CA TYR A 141 8.29 22.80 -2.29
C TYR A 141 8.79 22.85 -3.73
N SER A 142 9.78 23.69 -4.00
CA SER A 142 10.42 23.74 -5.31
C SER A 142 11.32 22.53 -5.52
N ASP A 143 11.62 22.20 -6.78
CA ASP A 143 12.56 21.14 -7.13
C ASP A 143 13.93 21.38 -6.47
N VAL A 144 14.43 22.62 -6.52
CA VAL A 144 15.67 23.02 -5.85
C VAL A 144 15.64 22.75 -4.34
N TRP A 145 14.50 22.99 -3.67
CA TRP A 145 14.37 22.66 -2.25
C TRP A 145 14.44 21.15 -2.03
N HIS A 146 13.79 20.35 -2.90
CA HIS A 146 13.88 18.90 -2.83
C HIS A 146 15.31 18.40 -3.04
N VAL A 147 16.06 18.97 -4.00
CA VAL A 147 17.47 18.65 -4.23
C VAL A 147 18.31 18.96 -2.98
N ASP A 148 18.23 20.18 -2.46
CA ASP A 148 19.03 20.59 -1.30
C ASP A 148 18.66 19.76 -0.05
N HIS A 149 17.37 19.48 0.15
CA HIS A 149 16.89 18.63 1.23
C HIS A 149 17.35 17.17 1.07
N LEU A 150 17.29 16.58 -0.12
CA LEU A 150 17.77 15.20 -0.33
C LEU A 150 19.30 15.11 -0.20
N ARG A 151 20.03 16.12 -0.69
CA ARG A 151 21.49 16.17 -0.60
C ARG A 151 21.96 16.24 0.84
N ASP A 152 21.38 17.15 1.63
CA ASP A 152 21.70 17.34 3.04
C ASP A 152 20.48 17.89 3.79
N PRO A 153 19.62 17.03 4.37
CA PRO A 153 18.42 17.47 5.07
C PRO A 153 18.72 18.42 6.21
N GLN A 154 19.86 18.25 6.89
CA GLN A 154 20.29 19.10 8.00
C GLN A 154 20.74 20.49 7.56
N SER A 155 21.05 20.69 6.28
CA SER A 155 21.41 22.01 5.75
C SER A 155 20.21 22.95 5.62
N VAL A 156 19.03 22.39 5.30
CA VAL A 156 17.77 23.14 5.13
C VAL A 156 16.85 23.04 6.34
N VAL A 157 16.93 21.95 7.10
CA VAL A 157 16.18 21.71 8.34
C VAL A 157 17.17 21.18 9.39
N PRO A 158 17.80 22.06 10.21
CA PRO A 158 18.89 21.70 11.12
C PRO A 158 18.60 20.53 12.07
N GLU A 159 17.35 20.40 12.52
CA GLU A 159 16.86 19.35 13.40
C GLU A 159 16.45 18.05 12.67
N SER A 160 16.60 17.98 11.35
CA SER A 160 16.19 16.80 10.57
C SER A 160 17.00 15.58 10.97
N VAL A 161 16.29 14.46 11.17
CA VAL A 161 16.87 13.13 11.39
C VAL A 161 16.94 12.30 10.11
N MET A 162 16.56 12.88 8.97
CA MET A 162 16.56 12.20 7.68
C MET A 162 18.01 11.93 7.22
N PRO A 163 18.31 10.75 6.65
CA PRO A 163 19.61 10.46 6.03
C PRO A 163 19.89 11.33 4.81
N LYS A 164 21.18 11.45 4.44
CA LYS A 164 21.60 12.15 3.23
C LYS A 164 21.54 11.21 2.03
N TYR A 165 20.94 11.69 0.94
CA TYR A 165 20.73 10.97 -0.31
C TYR A 165 21.41 11.65 -1.51
N GLY A 166 22.41 12.51 -1.30
CA GLY A 166 23.12 13.21 -2.38
C GLY A 166 23.80 12.31 -3.43
N TYR A 167 23.92 11.00 -3.19
CA TYR A 167 24.38 10.05 -4.22
C TYR A 167 23.38 9.85 -5.36
N LEU A 168 22.09 10.16 -5.15
CA LEU A 168 21.06 10.04 -6.20
C LEU A 168 21.35 10.98 -7.38
N GLU A 169 21.96 12.15 -7.13
CA GLU A 169 22.41 13.09 -8.16
C GLU A 169 23.54 12.51 -9.03
N ALA A 170 24.36 11.62 -8.46
CA ALA A 170 25.51 11.04 -9.16
C ALA A 170 25.14 9.83 -10.04
N LYS A 171 23.93 9.28 -9.90
CA LYS A 171 23.51 8.07 -10.58
C LYS A 171 22.56 8.40 -11.72
N LEU A 172 23.07 8.30 -12.94
CA LEU A 172 22.29 8.54 -14.16
C LEU A 172 21.42 7.34 -14.55
N LEU A 173 20.29 7.64 -15.16
CA LEU A 173 19.27 6.71 -15.64
C LEU A 173 19.17 6.78 -17.17
N GLU A 174 19.21 5.62 -17.82
CA GLU A 174 19.07 5.51 -19.29
C GLU A 174 17.64 5.15 -19.73
N GLY A 175 16.74 4.90 -18.78
CA GLY A 175 15.37 4.46 -19.09
C GLY A 175 15.29 3.07 -19.74
N GLU A 176 16.27 2.19 -19.50
CA GLU A 176 16.34 0.88 -20.17
C GLU A 176 15.06 0.05 -19.96
N TYR A 177 14.56 -0.02 -18.73
CA TYR A 177 13.46 -0.90 -18.32
C TYR A 177 12.09 -0.22 -18.22
N VAL A 178 11.94 1.06 -18.57
CA VAL A 178 10.69 1.80 -18.35
C VAL A 178 9.50 1.21 -19.12
N SER A 179 9.72 0.73 -20.35
CA SER A 179 8.67 0.06 -21.13
C SER A 179 8.23 -1.27 -20.49
N ASP A 180 9.16 -2.01 -19.90
CA ASP A 180 8.85 -3.27 -19.20
C ASP A 180 8.11 -3.02 -17.89
N LEU A 181 8.48 -1.94 -17.20
CA LEU A 181 7.82 -1.47 -15.98
C LEU A 181 6.36 -1.08 -16.27
N LEU A 182 6.12 -0.28 -17.31
CA LEU A 182 4.76 0.08 -17.75
C LEU A 182 3.97 -1.16 -18.19
N ARG A 183 4.57 -2.07 -18.96
CA ARG A 183 3.91 -3.33 -19.37
C ARG A 183 3.51 -4.18 -18.17
N THR A 184 4.35 -4.24 -17.14
CA THR A 184 4.07 -4.98 -15.91
C THR A 184 2.93 -4.34 -15.11
N HIS A 185 2.92 -3.01 -15.01
CA HIS A 185 1.80 -2.31 -14.38
C HIS A 185 0.49 -2.44 -15.19
N ALA A 186 0.57 -2.45 -16.52
CA ALA A 186 -0.56 -2.73 -17.39
C ALA A 186 -1.14 -4.12 -17.15
N PHE A 187 -0.27 -5.13 -16.98
CA PHE A 187 -0.67 -6.49 -16.67
C PHE A 187 -1.45 -6.61 -15.35
N VAL A 188 -1.13 -5.80 -14.33
CA VAL A 188 -1.85 -5.78 -13.04
C VAL A 188 -3.06 -4.85 -13.01
N GLY A 189 -3.41 -4.23 -14.14
CA GLY A 189 -4.66 -3.47 -14.32
C GLY A 189 -4.52 -1.95 -14.38
N VAL A 190 -3.31 -1.40 -14.33
CA VAL A 190 -3.09 0.04 -14.56
C VAL A 190 -3.36 0.36 -16.04
N PRO A 191 -4.13 1.41 -16.39
CA PRO A 191 -4.62 1.61 -17.75
C PRO A 191 -3.58 2.28 -18.67
N TYR A 192 -2.37 1.71 -18.77
CA TYR A 192 -1.41 2.12 -19.80
C TYR A 192 -1.86 1.62 -21.17
N THR A 193 -1.85 2.50 -22.18
CA THR A 193 -2.12 2.12 -23.56
C THR A 193 -0.87 1.54 -24.23
N ASP A 194 -1.05 0.81 -25.34
CA ASP A 194 0.08 0.33 -26.15
C ASP A 194 0.99 1.47 -26.61
N GLU A 195 0.39 2.64 -26.89
CA GLU A 195 1.11 3.86 -27.24
C GLU A 195 1.97 4.38 -26.07
N MET A 196 1.42 4.45 -24.85
CA MET A 196 2.19 4.82 -23.66
C MET A 196 3.40 3.90 -23.44
N ILE A 197 3.24 2.59 -23.70
CA ILE A 197 4.32 1.61 -23.55
C ILE A 197 5.38 1.78 -24.65
N ALA A 198 4.95 2.05 -25.89
CA ALA A 198 5.83 2.26 -27.03
C ALA A 198 6.65 3.56 -26.90
N GLU A 199 6.01 4.64 -26.43
CA GLU A 199 6.62 5.95 -26.24
C GLU A 199 7.28 6.13 -24.86
N ALA A 200 7.25 5.11 -23.99
CA ALA A 200 7.68 5.21 -22.60
C ALA A 200 9.09 5.80 -22.41
N ARG A 201 10.04 5.43 -23.27
CA ARG A 201 11.42 5.99 -23.21
C ARG A 201 11.48 7.45 -23.64
N ARG A 202 10.65 7.84 -24.63
CA ARG A 202 10.54 9.24 -25.06
C ARG A 202 9.90 10.07 -23.96
N ASP A 203 8.81 9.58 -23.38
CA ASP A 203 8.10 10.23 -22.27
C ASP A 203 8.96 10.38 -21.02
N PHE A 204 9.74 9.34 -20.70
CA PHE A 204 10.72 9.37 -19.62
C PHE A 204 11.71 10.53 -19.79
N ALA A 205 12.25 10.70 -21.01
CA ALA A 205 13.22 11.75 -21.28
C ALA A 205 12.57 13.14 -21.37
N ALA A 206 11.40 13.23 -22.02
CA ALA A 206 10.69 14.49 -22.23
C ALA A 206 10.27 15.14 -20.91
N GLN A 207 9.87 14.36 -19.90
CA GLN A 207 9.47 14.91 -18.61
C GLN A 207 10.62 15.59 -17.85
N ALA A 208 11.85 15.13 -18.04
CA ALA A 208 13.05 15.68 -17.40
C ALA A 208 13.67 16.87 -18.16
N ASP A 209 13.12 17.24 -19.31
CA ASP A 209 13.66 18.29 -20.17
C ASP A 209 12.58 19.31 -20.55
N PRO A 210 12.53 20.48 -19.88
CA PRO A 210 11.54 21.52 -20.16
C PRO A 210 11.74 22.21 -21.51
N ASP A 211 12.88 21.98 -22.20
CA ASP A 211 13.13 22.50 -23.53
C ASP A 211 12.82 21.46 -24.64
N SER A 212 12.36 20.26 -24.26
CA SER A 212 12.03 19.18 -25.19
C SER A 212 10.60 19.29 -25.79
N ASP A 213 10.34 18.48 -26.82
CA ASP A 213 8.98 18.28 -27.36
C ASP A 213 8.21 17.28 -26.48
N TYR A 214 7.64 17.80 -25.39
CA TYR A 214 6.85 17.07 -24.39
C TYR A 214 5.34 17.07 -24.68
N ASP A 215 4.87 17.60 -25.81
CA ASP A 215 3.44 17.68 -26.12
C ASP A 215 2.78 16.29 -26.11
N GLY A 216 3.45 15.28 -26.67
CA GLY A 216 2.96 13.90 -26.64
C GLY A 216 2.85 13.30 -25.24
N LEU A 217 3.72 13.71 -24.31
CA LEU A 217 3.64 13.31 -22.90
C LEU A 217 2.36 13.89 -22.28
N LEU A 218 2.06 15.17 -22.52
CA LEU A 218 0.86 15.83 -22.01
C LEU A 218 -0.43 15.28 -22.65
N GLU A 219 -0.40 14.88 -23.92
CA GLU A 219 -1.55 14.22 -24.55
C GLU A 219 -1.87 12.86 -23.89
N ARG A 220 -0.83 12.10 -23.53
CA ARG A 220 -0.99 10.77 -22.91
C ARG A 220 -1.33 10.85 -21.43
N TYR A 221 -0.66 11.73 -20.68
CA TYR A 221 -0.74 11.80 -19.22
C TYR A 221 -1.40 13.09 -18.71
N GLY A 222 -1.90 13.96 -19.57
CA GLY A 222 -2.63 15.18 -19.19
C GLY A 222 -1.75 16.36 -18.74
N ASP A 223 -2.37 17.54 -18.71
CA ASP A 223 -1.70 18.85 -18.56
C ASP A 223 -1.10 19.11 -17.17
N LYS A 224 -1.40 18.27 -16.18
CA LYS A 224 -0.92 18.42 -14.80
C LYS A 224 0.41 17.70 -14.53
N VAL A 225 1.01 17.09 -15.53
CA VAL A 225 2.31 16.43 -15.41
C VAL A 225 3.37 17.49 -15.11
N PRO A 226 4.13 17.36 -13.99
CA PRO A 226 5.26 18.25 -13.75
C PRO A 226 6.37 17.94 -14.75
N ILE A 227 6.83 18.96 -15.47
CA ILE A 227 7.95 18.91 -16.42
C ILE A 227 9.00 19.91 -15.94
N SER A 228 10.21 19.43 -15.73
CA SER A 228 11.30 20.24 -15.17
C SER A 228 12.63 19.51 -15.38
N ASN A 229 13.73 20.25 -15.33
CA ASN A 229 15.01 19.67 -14.96
C ASN A 229 15.05 19.69 -13.43
N PHE A 230 14.67 18.57 -12.81
CA PHE A 230 14.33 18.53 -11.40
C PHE A 230 15.58 18.65 -10.50
N ASP A 231 16.73 18.13 -10.93
CA ASP A 231 17.99 18.25 -10.19
C ASP A 231 18.89 19.42 -10.65
N GLY A 232 18.58 20.02 -11.80
CA GLY A 232 19.30 21.13 -12.39
C GLY A 232 20.64 20.76 -13.06
N GLN A 233 20.92 19.47 -13.25
CA GLN A 233 22.13 18.94 -13.86
C GLN A 233 21.87 18.41 -15.28
N PRO A 234 22.93 18.21 -16.10
CA PRO A 234 22.78 17.52 -17.38
C PRO A 234 22.57 16.01 -17.22
N GLY A 235 21.65 15.46 -18.01
CA GLY A 235 21.27 14.04 -17.94
C GLY A 235 19.98 13.85 -17.14
N ILE A 236 19.65 12.60 -16.83
CA ILE A 236 18.50 12.26 -15.99
C ILE A 236 19.05 11.42 -14.85
N SER A 237 19.03 11.94 -13.63
CA SER A 237 19.52 11.26 -12.44
C SER A 237 18.41 10.52 -11.69
N GLU A 238 18.80 9.73 -10.70
CA GLU A 238 17.84 9.18 -9.74
C GLU A 238 17.19 10.25 -8.88
N ALA A 239 17.86 11.39 -8.68
CA ALA A 239 17.26 12.54 -8.01
C ALA A 239 16.14 13.13 -8.86
N ASP A 240 16.32 13.25 -10.18
CA ASP A 240 15.25 13.73 -11.08
C ASP A 240 14.00 12.86 -10.97
N ALA A 241 14.18 11.54 -11.09
CA ALA A 241 13.08 10.59 -11.02
C ALA A 241 12.35 10.69 -9.68
N LEU A 242 13.10 10.69 -8.56
CA LEU A 242 12.51 10.78 -7.22
C LEU A 242 11.74 12.10 -7.03
N ILE A 243 12.28 13.22 -7.50
CA ILE A 243 11.61 14.52 -7.37
C ILE A 243 10.38 14.58 -8.27
N ALA A 244 10.42 14.06 -9.50
CA ALA A 244 9.24 13.94 -10.37
C ALA A 244 8.12 13.16 -9.67
N TYR A 245 8.44 12.04 -9.02
CA TYR A 245 7.48 11.29 -8.19
C TYR A 245 6.90 12.14 -7.06
N LEU A 246 7.75 12.81 -6.27
CA LEU A 246 7.31 13.65 -5.15
C LEU A 246 6.42 14.82 -5.62
N GLN A 247 6.75 15.44 -6.75
CA GLN A 247 5.99 16.56 -7.31
C GLN A 247 4.59 16.15 -7.80
N MET A 248 4.41 14.89 -8.18
CA MET A 248 3.11 14.36 -8.56
C MET A 248 2.20 14.05 -7.35
N LEU A 249 2.77 13.78 -6.17
CA LEU A 249 2.00 13.32 -5.02
C LEU A 249 0.92 14.33 -4.58
N GLY A 250 -0.33 13.92 -4.76
CA GLY A 250 -1.51 14.65 -4.34
C GLY A 250 -2.03 15.70 -5.33
N THR A 251 -1.52 15.71 -6.56
CA THR A 251 -1.97 16.64 -7.62
C THR A 251 -3.04 16.06 -8.54
N LEU A 252 -3.24 14.73 -8.50
CA LEU A 252 -4.09 14.00 -9.44
C LEU A 252 -5.60 14.19 -9.18
N VAL A 253 -6.01 14.28 -7.91
CA VAL A 253 -7.42 14.39 -7.55
C VAL A 253 -7.87 15.84 -7.51
N ASP A 254 -8.97 16.14 -8.19
CA ASP A 254 -9.71 17.38 -7.97
C ASP A 254 -10.68 17.23 -6.78
N PHE A 255 -10.30 17.79 -5.63
CA PHE A 255 -11.14 17.72 -4.43
C PHE A 255 -12.41 18.57 -4.52
N SER A 256 -12.53 19.51 -5.48
CA SER A 256 -13.73 20.34 -5.62
C SER A 256 -14.93 19.57 -6.16
N THR A 257 -14.69 18.47 -6.87
CA THR A 257 -15.73 17.60 -7.43
C THR A 257 -16.11 16.46 -6.47
N PHE A 258 -15.32 16.26 -5.41
CA PHE A 258 -15.56 15.22 -4.41
C PHE A 258 -16.65 15.63 -3.41
N THR A 259 -17.68 14.80 -3.27
CA THR A 259 -18.74 14.96 -2.26
C THR A 259 -18.59 13.89 -1.18
N PRO A 260 -18.26 14.24 0.08
CA PRO A 260 -18.18 13.27 1.17
C PRO A 260 -19.54 12.60 1.41
N ASP A 261 -19.54 11.28 1.59
CA ASP A 261 -20.73 10.57 2.05
C ASP A 261 -21.01 10.95 3.51
N ALA A 262 -22.16 11.58 3.78
CA ALA A 262 -22.55 12.06 5.10
C ALA A 262 -22.72 10.93 6.15
N SER A 263 -22.72 9.67 5.71
CA SER A 263 -22.88 8.48 6.56
C SER A 263 -21.57 7.74 6.87
N ARG A 264 -20.43 8.19 6.30
CA ARG A 264 -19.09 7.65 6.59
C ARG A 264 -18.35 8.45 7.67
#